data_AF-A0A642AIK0-F1
#
_entry.id   AF-A0A642AIK0-F1
#
_cell.length_a   1.000
_cell.length_b   1.000
_cell.length_c   1.000
_cell.angle_alpha   90.00
_cell.angle_beta   90.00
_cell.angle_gamma   90.00
#
_symmetry.space_group_name_H-M   'P 1'
#
loop_
_entity.id
_entity.type
_entity.pdbx_description
1 polymer ?
#
loop_
_entity_poly.entity_id
_entity_poly.type
_entity_poly.pdbx_seq_one_letter_code
_entity_poly.pdbx_strand_id
1 'polypeptide(L)'
;MEDIKPIDKFTLDKYVKEEDDLLEYVKQVAMEFCPEVYEGTYILETQALDIFKNRYNRKFIENKFSYADYKKEDSIQKALQGIGIDINKFWYLVLFVFDYSNGSCLEGLKLYDSPKEELEKFINIVASTCKEDK
;
A
#
# COMPACT_ATOMS: atom_id res chain seq x y z
N MET A 1 -25.24 -3.42 16.08
CA MET A 1 -24.13 -2.64 15.49
C MET A 1 -24.54 -2.33 14.06
N GLU A 2 -24.54 -1.06 13.65
CA GLU A 2 -24.84 -0.71 12.26
C GLU A 2 -23.82 -1.38 11.33
N ASP A 3 -24.32 -1.93 10.22
CA ASP A 3 -23.48 -2.58 9.22
C ASP A 3 -22.82 -1.48 8.38
N ILE A 4 -21.68 -0.99 8.88
CA ILE A 4 -20.92 0.09 8.26
C ILE A 4 -20.30 -0.45 6.97
N LYS A 5 -20.61 0.22 5.85
CA LYS A 5 -19.97 -0.03 4.56
C LYS A 5 -18.60 0.63 4.52
N PRO A 6 -17.61 0.07 3.80
CA PRO A 6 -16.35 0.73 3.58
C PRO A 6 -16.56 2.11 2.95
N ILE A 7 -15.74 3.07 3.33
CA ILE A 7 -15.80 4.41 2.75
C ILE A 7 -15.37 4.34 1.29
N ASP A 8 -15.95 5.17 0.44
CA ASP A 8 -15.59 5.15 -0.99
C ASP A 8 -14.20 5.76 -1.25
N LYS A 9 -13.89 6.84 -0.53
CA LYS A 9 -12.61 7.56 -0.60
C LYS A 9 -12.25 8.20 0.73
N PHE A 10 -10.96 8.24 1.03
CA PHE A 10 -10.36 9.01 2.12
C PHE A 10 -10.15 10.46 1.73
N THR A 11 -10.15 11.34 2.72
CA THR A 11 -9.73 12.73 2.61
C THR A 11 -8.20 12.80 2.69
N LEU A 12 -7.57 13.49 1.74
CA LEU A 12 -6.09 13.55 1.63
C LEU A 12 -5.49 14.89 2.10
N ASP A 13 -6.27 15.97 2.04
CA ASP A 13 -5.80 17.34 2.23
C ASP A 13 -6.00 17.87 3.66
N LYS A 14 -6.72 17.13 4.51
CA LYS A 14 -6.99 17.50 5.90
C LYS A 14 -7.23 16.29 6.78
N TYR A 15 -7.08 16.50 8.09
CA TYR A 15 -7.42 15.51 9.10
C TYR A 15 -8.94 15.33 9.20
N VAL A 16 -9.37 14.07 9.24
CA VAL A 16 -10.76 13.66 9.50
C VAL A 16 -10.71 12.59 10.58
N LYS A 17 -11.30 12.88 11.73
CA LYS A 17 -11.21 12.03 12.93
C LYS A 17 -11.78 10.64 12.68
N GLU A 18 -12.93 10.58 12.02
CA GLU A 18 -13.63 9.32 11.74
C GLU A 18 -12.82 8.42 10.81
N GLU A 19 -12.07 9.00 9.87
CA GLU A 19 -11.17 8.25 8.99
C GLU A 19 -9.91 7.77 9.74
N ASP A 20 -9.36 8.59 10.64
CA ASP A 20 -8.21 8.21 11.49
C ASP A 20 -8.60 7.10 12.48
N ASP A 21 -9.78 7.20 13.11
CA ASP A 21 -10.34 6.17 13.98
C ASP A 21 -10.55 4.84 13.22
N LEU A 22 -10.97 4.92 11.96
CA LEU A 22 -11.18 3.75 11.10
C LEU A 22 -9.87 3.09 10.67
N LEU A 23 -8.81 3.87 10.50
CA LEU A 23 -7.48 3.43 10.10
C LEU A 23 -6.53 3.15 11.28
N GLU A 24 -7.03 3.15 12.51
CA GLU A 24 -6.22 2.94 13.72
C GLU A 24 -5.28 1.72 13.62
N TYR A 25 -5.79 0.56 13.17
CA TYR A 25 -4.98 -0.65 13.03
C TYR A 25 -3.94 -0.53 11.91
N VAL A 26 -4.29 0.13 10.80
CA VAL A 26 -3.35 0.40 9.71
C VAL A 26 -2.22 1.29 10.21
N LYS A 27 -2.55 2.35 10.95
CA LYS A 27 -1.57 3.29 11.51
C LYS A 27 -0.61 2.61 12.47
N GLN A 28 -1.12 1.77 13.39
CA GLN A 28 -0.28 1.01 14.32
C GLN A 28 0.70 0.09 13.57
N VAL A 29 0.21 -0.69 12.60
CA VAL A 29 1.06 -1.60 11.81
C VAL A 29 2.04 -0.85 10.92
N ALA A 30 1.61 0.24 10.27
CA ALA A 30 2.47 1.05 9.43
C ALA A 30 3.59 1.73 10.23
N MET A 31 3.32 2.19 11.46
CA MET A 31 4.35 2.77 12.33
C MET A 31 5.40 1.75 12.76
N GLU A 32 4.97 0.52 13.06
CA GLU A 32 5.87 -0.55 13.51
C GLU A 32 6.72 -1.11 12.37
N PHE A 33 6.10 -1.41 11.22
CA PHE A 33 6.74 -2.16 10.14
C PHE A 33 7.18 -1.31 8.94
N CYS A 34 6.64 -0.09 8.83
CA CYS A 34 6.92 0.83 7.73
C CYS A 34 7.34 2.22 8.26
N PRO A 35 8.26 2.32 9.23
CA PRO A 35 8.68 3.61 9.76
C PRO A 35 9.42 4.41 8.69
N GLU A 36 9.16 5.71 8.60
CA GLU A 36 10.10 6.59 7.91
C GLU A 36 11.28 6.85 8.84
N VAL A 37 12.48 6.56 8.36
CA VAL A 37 13.70 6.75 9.14
C VAL A 37 14.53 7.86 8.50
N TYR A 38 14.62 9.01 9.17
CA TYR A 38 15.54 10.08 8.79
C TYR A 38 16.90 9.82 9.43
N GLU A 39 17.94 9.77 8.59
CA GLU A 39 19.35 9.56 8.99
C GLU A 39 19.57 8.38 9.96
N GLY A 40 18.80 7.30 9.80
CA GLY A 40 18.98 6.06 10.58
C GLY A 40 18.67 6.17 12.08
N THR A 41 18.22 7.32 12.57
CA THR A 41 18.12 7.61 14.02
C THR A 41 16.81 8.26 14.45
N TYR A 42 16.09 8.93 13.55
CA TYR A 42 14.79 9.52 13.86
C TYR A 42 13.68 8.77 13.13
N ILE A 43 12.81 8.09 13.88
CA ILE A 43 11.55 7.59 13.35
C ILE A 43 10.63 8.80 13.19
N LEU A 44 10.40 9.20 11.94
CA LEU A 44 9.33 10.12 11.58
C LEU A 44 8.01 9.35 11.49
N GLU A 45 6.90 10.09 11.41
CA GLU A 45 5.61 9.49 11.06
C GLU A 45 5.71 8.64 9.79
N THR A 46 4.82 7.66 9.62
CA THR A 46 4.85 6.78 8.45
C THR A 46 4.13 7.39 7.24
N GLN A 47 4.83 7.55 6.11
CA GLN A 47 4.18 7.92 4.83
C GLN A 47 3.34 6.78 4.23
N ALA A 48 3.49 5.55 4.74
CA ALA A 48 2.76 4.39 4.21
C ALA A 48 1.24 4.56 4.33
N LEU A 49 0.77 5.29 5.35
CA LEU A 49 -0.65 5.57 5.54
C LEU A 49 -1.20 6.47 4.42
N ASP A 50 -0.49 7.55 4.06
CA ASP A 50 -0.93 8.47 3.01
C ASP A 50 -0.84 7.85 1.63
N ILE A 51 0.21 7.05 1.38
CA ILE A 51 0.35 6.26 0.16
C ILE A 51 -0.83 5.29 0.01
N PHE A 52 -1.16 4.57 1.08
CA PHE A 52 -2.30 3.65 1.10
C PHE A 52 -3.61 4.36 0.79
N LYS A 53 -3.91 5.48 1.46
CA LYS A 53 -5.13 6.28 1.20
C LYS A 53 -5.22 6.71 -0.26
N ASN A 54 -4.12 7.20 -0.83
CA ASN A 54 -4.05 7.62 -2.23
C ASN A 54 -4.30 6.45 -3.19
N ARG A 55 -3.65 5.29 -2.96
CA ARG A 55 -3.83 4.08 -3.77
C ARG A 55 -5.24 3.51 -3.67
N TYR A 56 -5.82 3.51 -2.46
CA TYR A 56 -7.22 3.15 -2.22
C TYR A 56 -8.16 4.05 -3.03
N ASN A 57 -8.01 5.37 -2.93
CA ASN A 57 -8.84 6.35 -3.65
C ASN A 57 -8.77 6.18 -5.16
N ARG A 58 -7.59 5.86 -5.70
CA ARG A 58 -7.36 5.63 -7.12
C ARG A 58 -7.76 4.22 -7.58
N LYS A 59 -8.26 3.38 -6.66
CA LYS A 59 -8.64 1.98 -6.90
C LYS A 59 -7.48 1.13 -7.45
N PHE A 60 -6.26 1.39 -6.98
CA PHE A 60 -5.05 0.65 -7.37
C PHE A 60 -4.82 -0.63 -6.56
N ILE A 61 -5.61 -0.84 -5.50
CA ILE A 61 -5.54 -2.04 -4.67
C ILE A 61 -6.36 -3.15 -5.34
N GLU A 62 -5.74 -3.86 -6.28
CA GLU A 62 -6.38 -4.96 -7.03
C GLU A 62 -6.41 -6.26 -6.21
N ASN A 63 -7.41 -6.39 -5.32
CA ASN A 63 -7.65 -7.65 -4.59
C ASN A 63 -8.68 -8.54 -5.31
N LYS A 64 -8.66 -9.84 -4.99
CA LYS A 64 -9.60 -10.84 -5.55
C LYS A 64 -10.88 -11.00 -4.74
N PHE A 65 -11.06 -10.23 -3.67
CA PHE A 65 -12.13 -10.41 -2.69
C PHE A 65 -12.70 -9.06 -2.27
N SER A 66 -14.03 -8.97 -2.20
CA SER A 66 -14.74 -7.77 -1.80
C SER A 66 -14.97 -7.73 -0.28
N TYR A 67 -15.37 -6.56 0.22
CA TYR A 67 -15.85 -6.44 1.61
C TYR A 67 -17.04 -7.36 1.89
N ALA A 68 -17.91 -7.60 0.89
CA ALA A 68 -19.03 -8.51 1.03
C ALA A 68 -18.57 -9.97 1.20
N ASP A 69 -17.49 -10.36 0.51
CA ASP A 69 -16.89 -11.70 0.67
C ASP A 69 -16.27 -11.84 2.05
N TYR A 70 -15.54 -10.81 2.50
CA TYR A 70 -14.98 -10.73 3.84
C TYR A 70 -16.05 -10.88 4.93
N LYS A 71 -17.18 -10.17 4.82
CA LYS A 71 -18.28 -10.22 5.80
C LYS A 71 -19.04 -11.54 5.81
N LYS A 72 -19.07 -12.27 4.69
CA LYS A 72 -19.73 -13.58 4.60
C LYS A 72 -18.93 -14.71 5.25
N GLU A 73 -17.62 -14.53 5.44
CA GLU A 73 -16.76 -15.56 5.99
C GLU A 73 -16.89 -15.66 7.52
N ASP A 74 -17.83 -16.49 7.98
CA ASP A 74 -18.20 -16.68 9.37
C ASP A 74 -17.02 -17.07 10.27
N SER A 75 -16.07 -17.86 9.76
CA SER A 75 -14.89 -18.26 10.54
C SER A 75 -14.01 -17.05 10.91
N ILE A 76 -13.81 -16.13 9.97
CA ILE A 76 -13.07 -14.88 10.18
C ILE A 76 -13.84 -13.98 11.13
N GLN A 77 -15.16 -13.80 10.91
CA GLN A 77 -15.96 -12.91 11.76
C GLN A 77 -15.96 -13.39 13.23
N LYS A 78 -16.14 -14.70 13.46
CA LYS A 78 -16.08 -15.30 14.80
C LYS A 78 -14.71 -15.18 15.44
N ALA A 79 -13.64 -15.39 14.68
CA ALA A 79 -12.28 -15.26 15.18
C ALA A 79 -12.01 -13.82 15.65
N LEU A 80 -12.29 -12.82 14.80
CA LEU A 80 -12.09 -11.41 15.12
C LEU A 80 -12.91 -10.97 16.34
N GLN A 81 -14.18 -11.39 16.41
CA GLN A 81 -15.03 -11.11 17.56
C GLN A 81 -14.51 -11.79 18.84
N GLY A 82 -14.03 -13.02 18.75
CA GLY A 82 -13.50 -13.78 19.89
C GLY A 82 -12.26 -13.15 20.53
N ILE A 83 -11.47 -12.40 19.76
CA ILE A 83 -10.29 -11.66 20.23
C ILE A 83 -10.55 -10.17 20.44
N GLY A 84 -11.78 -9.70 20.25
CA GLY A 84 -12.16 -8.30 20.46
C GLY A 84 -11.60 -7.32 19.43
N ILE A 85 -11.28 -7.79 18.22
CA ILE A 85 -10.85 -6.93 17.11
C ILE A 85 -12.06 -6.36 16.38
N ASP A 86 -12.02 -5.07 16.08
CA ASP A 86 -13.02 -4.41 15.27
C ASP A 86 -12.95 -4.89 13.81
N ILE A 87 -14.03 -5.50 13.36
CA ILE A 87 -14.20 -6.09 12.03
C ILE A 87 -13.98 -5.03 10.92
N ASN A 88 -14.51 -3.83 11.11
CA ASN A 88 -14.47 -2.80 10.07
C ASN A 88 -13.07 -2.20 9.97
N LYS A 89 -12.40 -1.95 11.09
CA LYS A 89 -11.01 -1.48 11.10
C LYS A 89 -10.06 -2.55 10.53
N PHE A 90 -10.30 -3.82 10.86
CA PHE A 90 -9.48 -4.93 10.38
C PHE A 90 -9.55 -5.11 8.86
N TRP A 91 -10.69 -4.83 8.24
CA TRP A 91 -10.80 -4.82 6.77
C TRP A 91 -9.76 -3.91 6.10
N TYR A 92 -9.57 -2.69 6.61
CA TYR A 92 -8.56 -1.77 6.07
C TYR A 92 -7.13 -2.26 6.31
N LEU A 93 -6.90 -2.97 7.42
CA LEU A 93 -5.61 -3.63 7.66
C LEU A 93 -5.33 -4.71 6.62
N VAL A 94 -6.33 -5.53 6.26
CA VAL A 94 -6.18 -6.54 5.19
C VAL A 94 -5.82 -5.87 3.85
N LEU A 95 -6.53 -4.79 3.50
CA LEU A 95 -6.24 -4.02 2.29
C LEU A 95 -4.83 -3.42 2.31
N PHE A 96 -4.42 -2.87 3.45
CA PHE A 96 -3.09 -2.29 3.62
C PHE A 96 -1.99 -3.34 3.47
N VAL A 97 -2.10 -4.48 4.16
CA VAL A 97 -1.11 -5.56 4.06
C VAL A 97 -1.01 -6.06 2.62
N PHE A 98 -2.15 -6.19 1.92
CA PHE A 98 -2.17 -6.58 0.52
C PHE A 98 -1.51 -5.54 -0.39
N ASP A 99 -1.87 -4.26 -0.26
CA ASP A 99 -1.28 -3.15 -1.03
C ASP A 99 0.22 -3.00 -0.77
N TYR A 100 0.63 -3.04 0.50
CA TYR A 100 2.02 -2.89 0.89
C TYR A 100 2.89 -4.07 0.45
N SER A 101 2.36 -5.30 0.57
CA SER A 101 3.04 -6.49 0.06
C SER A 101 3.14 -6.48 -1.47
N ASN A 102 2.09 -6.04 -2.17
CA ASN A 102 2.12 -5.89 -3.62
C ASN A 102 3.05 -4.76 -4.07
N GLY A 103 3.05 -3.60 -3.40
CA GLY A 103 3.96 -2.49 -3.70
C GLY A 103 5.42 -2.88 -3.49
N SER A 104 5.73 -3.49 -2.34
CA SER A 104 7.08 -3.95 -2.01
C SER A 104 7.55 -5.09 -2.91
N CYS A 105 6.65 -5.95 -3.39
CA CYS A 105 6.98 -7.08 -4.26
C CYS A 105 7.00 -6.72 -5.76
N LEU A 106 6.12 -5.84 -6.26
CA LEU A 106 6.03 -5.49 -7.69
C LEU A 106 6.83 -4.26 -8.07
N GLU A 107 6.98 -3.26 -7.19
CA GLU A 107 7.87 -2.10 -7.44
C GLU A 107 9.29 -2.37 -6.94
N GLY A 108 9.48 -3.15 -5.87
CA GLY A 108 10.79 -3.57 -5.39
C GLY A 108 11.55 -4.55 -6.30
N LEU A 109 10.85 -5.24 -7.21
CA LEU A 109 11.43 -6.10 -8.26
C LEU A 109 11.59 -5.40 -9.62
N LYS A 110 11.47 -4.07 -9.69
CA LYS A 110 12.06 -3.35 -10.83
C LYS A 110 13.57 -3.34 -10.62
N LEU A 111 14.24 -4.37 -11.14
CA LEU A 111 15.67 -4.30 -11.43
C LEU A 111 15.84 -3.17 -12.43
N TYR A 112 16.12 -1.98 -11.91
CA TYR A 112 16.66 -0.91 -12.73
C TYR A 112 17.99 -1.40 -13.28
N ASP A 113 18.26 -1.09 -14.54
CA ASP A 113 19.59 -1.25 -15.08
C ASP A 113 20.56 -0.54 -14.14
N SER A 114 21.65 -1.21 -13.77
CA SER A 114 22.74 -0.54 -13.08
C SER A 114 23.23 0.64 -13.95
N PRO A 115 23.85 1.67 -13.36
CA PRO A 115 24.40 2.79 -14.15
C PRO A 115 25.33 2.35 -15.29
N LYS A 116 25.98 1.18 -15.14
CA LYS A 116 26.78 0.55 -16.18
C LYS A 116 25.92 -0.01 -17.31
N GLU A 117 24.85 -0.74 -17.01
CA GLU A 117 23.93 -1.32 -18.00
C GLU A 117 23.19 -0.24 -18.79
N GLU A 118 22.81 0.88 -18.15
CA GLU A 118 22.27 2.05 -18.86
C GLU A 118 23.30 2.65 -19.82
N LEU A 119 24.56 2.78 -19.37
CA LEU A 119 25.64 3.32 -20.20
C LEU A 119 25.93 2.41 -21.40
N GLU A 120 25.95 1.10 -21.21
CA GLU A 120 26.15 0.12 -22.28
C GLU A 120 25.00 0.14 -23.30
N LYS A 121 23.75 0.24 -22.83
CA LYS A 121 22.58 0.43 -23.71
C LYS A 121 22.68 1.72 -24.51
N PHE A 122 23.06 2.82 -23.89
CA PHE A 122 23.26 4.10 -24.55
C PHE A 122 24.36 4.03 -25.63
N ILE A 123 25.52 3.45 -25.31
CA ILE A 123 26.63 3.27 -26.27
C ILE A 123 26.18 2.45 -27.48
N ASN A 124 25.43 1.36 -27.25
CA ASN A 124 24.93 0.52 -28.33
C ASN A 124 23.95 1.25 -29.24
N ILE A 125 23.04 2.05 -28.68
CA ILE A 125 22.08 2.85 -29.47
C ILE A 125 22.83 3.83 -30.37
N VAL A 126 23.80 4.58 -29.83
CA VAL A 126 24.61 5.54 -30.60
C VAL A 126 25.37 4.82 -31.72
N ALA A 127 25.99 3.69 -31.40
CA ALA A 127 26.75 2.90 -32.37
C ALA A 127 25.87 2.30 -33.48
N SER A 128 24.60 1.96 -33.20
CA SER A 128 23.66 1.50 -34.22
C SER A 128 23.18 2.62 -35.13
N THR A 129 22.86 3.81 -34.59
CA THR A 129 22.47 4.96 -35.41
C THR A 129 23.57 5.41 -36.36
N CYS A 130 24.84 5.33 -35.94
CA CYS A 130 25.97 5.67 -36.83
C CYS A 130 26.22 4.64 -37.94
N LYS A 131 25.60 3.45 -37.89
CA LYS A 131 25.75 2.42 -38.93
C LYS A 131 24.66 2.49 -40.00
N GLU A 132 23.55 3.17 -39.74
CA GLU A 132 22.43 3.31 -40.69
C GLU A 132 22.64 4.48 -41.70
N ASP A 133 23.61 5.37 -41.46
CA ASP A 133 23.98 6.49 -42.35
C ASP A 133 25.03 6.12 -43.43
N LYS A 134 25.10 4.85 -43.86
CA LYS A 134 26.02 4.38 -44.93
C LYS A 134 25.34 3.68 -46.09
#